data_AF-A0A7S3FQF7-F1
#
_entry.id   AF-A0A7S3FQF7-F1
#
_cell.length_a   1.000
_cell.length_b   1.000
_cell.length_c   1.000
_cell.angle_alpha   90.00
_cell.angle_beta   90.00
_cell.angle_gamma   90.00
#
_symmetry.space_group_name_H-M   'P 1'
#
loop_
_entity.id
_entity.type
_entity.pdbx_description
1 polymer ?
#
loop_
_entity_poly.entity_id
_entity_poly.type
_entity_poly.pdbx_seq_one_letter_code
_entity_poly.pdbx_strand_id
1 'polypeptide(L)'
;RGARGAHAGSPYVVASSEEEAYAKARAEHGEGVFLVQEEDVLDTWFSSSLWPFSTLGWPNEGAEDLKRFYPTSMLETGHDILFFWVARMIMMGQHLTGEAPFHTVYLHGLIRDEKGRKMSKTLGNVIDPLTVIEEYGTDA
;
A
#
# COMPACT_ATOMS: atom_id res chain seq x y z
N ARG A 1 -8.50 -28.01 -3.35
CA ARG A 1 -9.32 -28.34 -2.16
C ARG A 1 -10.46 -27.32 -2.11
N GLY A 2 -11.68 -27.78 -2.38
CA GLY A 2 -12.99 -27.19 -2.04
C GLY A 2 -13.24 -25.70 -2.31
N ALA A 3 -13.81 -25.38 -3.47
CA ALA A 3 -14.69 -24.22 -3.60
C ALA A 3 -15.94 -24.48 -2.75
N ARG A 4 -16.21 -23.63 -1.75
CA ARG A 4 -17.49 -23.61 -1.02
C ARG A 4 -18.31 -22.42 -1.52
N GLY A 5 -19.53 -22.75 -1.94
CA GLY A 5 -20.51 -21.84 -2.52
C GLY A 5 -21.11 -20.84 -1.54
N ALA A 6 -21.90 -19.96 -2.12
CA ALA A 6 -22.39 -18.69 -1.61
C ALA A 6 -23.41 -18.75 -0.45
N HIS A 7 -23.33 -17.71 0.39
CA HIS A 7 -24.34 -17.08 1.24
C HIS A 7 -25.06 -17.89 2.34
N ALA A 8 -24.37 -18.03 3.48
CA ALA A 8 -24.87 -17.70 4.83
C ALA A 8 -23.78 -16.81 5.48
N GLY A 9 -24.13 -15.89 6.38
CA GLY A 9 -23.30 -14.77 6.87
C GLY A 9 -21.78 -15.00 6.94
N SER A 10 -21.01 -13.99 6.54
CA SER A 10 -19.54 -14.05 6.61
C SER A 10 -19.11 -14.41 8.03
N PRO A 11 -18.21 -15.40 8.23
CA PRO A 11 -17.71 -15.74 9.57
C PRO A 11 -16.82 -14.64 10.17
N TYR A 12 -16.63 -13.53 9.46
CA TYR A 12 -15.78 -12.42 9.84
C TYR A 12 -16.58 -11.19 10.25
N VAL A 13 -16.16 -10.58 11.35
CA VAL A 13 -16.64 -9.27 11.79
C VAL A 13 -15.50 -8.27 11.66
N VAL A 14 -15.75 -7.15 10.97
CA VAL A 14 -14.78 -6.07 10.79
C VAL A 14 -15.23 -4.85 11.61
N ALA A 15 -14.36 -4.38 12.49
CA ALA A 15 -14.63 -3.26 13.39
C ALA A 15 -13.32 -2.57 13.78
N SER A 16 -13.44 -1.32 14.24
CA SER A 16 -12.32 -0.49 14.70
C SER A 16 -11.93 -0.75 16.15
N SER A 17 -12.79 -1.45 16.91
CA SER A 17 -12.54 -1.85 18.30
C SER A 17 -13.18 -3.21 18.61
N GLU A 18 -12.71 -3.86 19.67
CA GLU A 18 -13.26 -5.13 20.16
C GLU A 18 -14.71 -4.98 20.65
N GLU A 19 -15.03 -3.87 21.31
CA GLU A 19 -16.38 -3.55 21.75
C GLU A 19 -17.35 -3.45 20.56
N GLU A 20 -16.95 -2.72 19.52
CA GLU A 20 -17.73 -2.59 18.29
C GLU A 20 -17.86 -3.95 17.57
N ALA A 21 -16.81 -4.78 17.57
CA ALA A 21 -16.83 -6.12 17.00
C ALA A 21 -17.87 -7.01 17.72
N TYR A 22 -17.85 -7.05 19.06
CA TYR A 22 -18.82 -7.82 19.83
C TYR A 22 -20.25 -7.28 19.67
N ALA A 23 -20.44 -5.96 19.57
CA ALA A 23 -21.76 -5.38 19.32
C ALA A 23 -22.31 -5.84 17.95
N LYS A 24 -21.50 -5.79 16.89
CA LYS A 24 -21.88 -6.29 15.55
C LYS A 24 -22.16 -7.79 15.57
N ALA A 25 -21.29 -8.57 16.21
CA ALA A 25 -21.43 -10.03 16.28
C ALA A 25 -22.72 -10.45 17.01
N ARG A 26 -23.05 -9.81 18.13
CA ARG A 26 -24.30 -10.08 18.87
C ARG A 26 -25.54 -9.70 18.06
N ALA A 27 -25.48 -8.59 17.33
CA ALA A 27 -26.60 -8.15 16.49
C ALA A 27 -26.89 -9.14 15.35
N GLU A 28 -25.87 -9.78 14.79
CA GLU A 28 -26.02 -10.72 13.67
C GLU A 28 -26.26 -12.18 14.10
N HIS A 29 -25.63 -12.62 15.20
CA HIS A 29 -25.59 -14.03 15.59
C HIS A 29 -26.18 -14.32 16.99
N GLY A 30 -26.61 -13.30 17.73
CA GLY A 30 -27.21 -13.42 19.06
C GLY A 30 -26.20 -13.38 20.22
N GLU A 31 -26.72 -13.56 21.44
CA GLU A 31 -25.88 -13.58 22.65
C GLU A 31 -25.02 -14.84 22.74
N GLY A 32 -23.89 -14.74 23.46
CA GLY A 32 -22.97 -15.86 23.67
C GLY A 32 -21.97 -16.10 22.53
N VAL A 33 -21.88 -15.16 21.58
CA VAL A 33 -20.82 -15.15 20.55
C VAL A 33 -19.44 -15.00 21.18
N PHE A 34 -18.48 -15.75 20.63
CA PHE A 34 -17.08 -15.66 20.99
C PHE A 34 -16.29 -15.24 19.76
N LEU A 35 -15.48 -14.20 19.89
CA LEU A 35 -14.65 -13.68 18.80
C LEU A 35 -13.18 -14.02 19.08
N VAL A 36 -12.45 -14.28 18.00
CA VAL A 36 -11.00 -14.43 18.01
C VAL A 36 -10.45 -13.47 16.96
N GLN A 37 -9.41 -12.73 17.30
CA GLN A 37 -8.74 -11.84 16.35
C GLN A 37 -8.08 -12.67 15.25
N GLU A 38 -8.28 -12.27 14.01
CA GLU A 38 -7.61 -12.89 12.86
C GLU A 38 -6.08 -12.72 12.98
N GLU A 39 -5.34 -13.80 12.74
CA GLU A 39 -3.88 -13.85 12.85
C GLU A 39 -3.19 -13.58 11.51
N ASP A 40 -3.95 -13.62 10.40
CA ASP A 40 -3.45 -13.24 9.08
C ASP A 40 -2.97 -11.78 9.03
N VAL A 41 -1.91 -11.56 8.25
CA VAL A 41 -1.35 -10.23 8.01
C VAL A 41 -1.67 -9.74 6.60
N LEU A 42 -1.78 -8.43 6.45
CA LEU A 42 -1.98 -7.81 5.14
C LEU A 42 -0.69 -7.84 4.32
N ASP A 43 -0.85 -8.02 3.01
CA ASP A 43 0.23 -7.88 2.02
C ASP A 43 0.88 -6.50 2.14
N THR A 44 2.21 -6.42 2.05
CA THR A 44 2.95 -5.13 2.11
C THR A 44 2.48 -4.16 1.01
N TRP A 45 2.04 -4.67 -0.13
CA TRP A 45 1.49 -3.83 -1.20
C TRP A 45 0.10 -3.25 -0.87
N PHE A 46 -0.63 -3.82 0.11
CA PHE A 46 -1.86 -3.22 0.62
C PHE A 46 -1.54 -1.91 1.34
N SER A 47 -0.71 -1.93 2.38
CA SER A 47 -0.37 -0.71 3.11
C SER A 47 0.36 0.31 2.22
N SER A 48 1.27 -0.16 1.36
CA SER A 48 2.00 0.71 0.42
C SER A 48 1.08 1.38 -0.61
N SER A 49 -0.05 0.76 -0.95
CA SER A 49 -1.05 1.36 -1.85
C SER A 49 -1.83 2.51 -1.20
N LEU A 50 -1.80 2.63 0.12
CA LEU A 50 -2.46 3.72 0.85
C LEU A 50 -1.58 4.96 0.98
N TRP A 51 -0.29 4.86 0.62
CA TRP A 51 0.69 5.95 0.77
C TRP A 51 0.09 7.32 0.44
N PRO A 52 -0.47 7.56 -0.78
CA PRO A 52 -0.75 8.90 -1.28
C PRO A 52 -1.61 9.79 -0.38
N PHE A 53 -2.41 9.18 0.50
CA PHE A 53 -3.30 9.87 1.42
C PHE A 53 -3.05 9.51 2.88
N SER A 54 -2.57 8.29 3.19
CA SER A 54 -2.35 7.85 4.58
C SER A 54 -1.31 8.69 5.33
N THR A 55 -0.33 9.23 4.61
CA THR A 55 0.72 10.11 5.17
C THR A 55 0.27 11.55 5.36
N LEU A 56 -0.89 11.93 4.79
CA LEU A 56 -1.46 13.28 4.85
C LEU A 56 -2.56 13.41 5.93
N GLY A 57 -2.69 12.41 6.80
CA GLY A 57 -3.66 12.39 7.88
C GLY A 57 -4.98 11.67 7.57
N TRP A 58 -5.13 11.04 6.41
CA TRP A 58 -6.23 10.10 6.16
C TRP A 58 -6.20 8.98 7.22
N PRO A 59 -7.34 8.54 7.78
CA PRO A 59 -8.72 8.71 7.30
C PRO A 59 -9.44 9.99 7.75
N ASN A 60 -8.77 10.93 8.41
CA ASN A 60 -9.40 12.21 8.74
C ASN A 60 -9.48 13.12 7.51
N GLU A 61 -10.61 13.12 6.81
CA GLU A 61 -10.89 14.01 5.67
C GLU A 61 -10.78 15.50 6.01
N GLY A 62 -10.86 15.85 7.30
CA GLY A 62 -10.69 17.20 7.81
C GLY A 62 -9.24 17.69 7.80
N ALA A 63 -8.25 16.79 7.69
CA ALA A 63 -6.83 17.09 7.79
C ALA A 63 -6.38 18.13 6.75
N GLU A 64 -5.61 19.12 7.21
CA GLU A 64 -5.16 20.23 6.36
C GLU A 64 -4.26 19.75 5.22
N ASP A 65 -3.30 18.86 5.53
CA ASP A 65 -2.36 18.33 4.54
C ASP A 65 -3.08 17.51 3.46
N LEU A 66 -4.06 16.69 3.83
CA LEU A 66 -4.84 15.92 2.87
C LEU A 66 -5.57 16.84 1.90
N LYS A 67 -6.25 17.88 2.40
CA LYS A 67 -6.96 18.85 1.54
C LYS A 67 -6.03 19.67 0.65
N ARG A 68 -4.80 19.90 1.09
CA ARG A 68 -3.86 20.78 0.40
C ARG A 68 -3.01 20.05 -0.63
N PHE A 69 -2.63 18.81 -0.36
CA PHE A 69 -1.61 18.09 -1.13
C PHE A 69 -2.15 16.84 -1.85
N TYR A 70 -3.41 16.46 -1.63
CA TYR A 70 -4.07 15.39 -2.37
C TYR A 70 -5.12 15.96 -3.34
N PRO A 71 -5.14 15.54 -4.62
CA PRO A 71 -4.17 14.66 -5.28
C PRO A 71 -2.78 15.27 -5.46
N THR A 72 -1.76 14.42 -5.43
CA THR A 72 -0.36 14.83 -5.68
C THR A 72 -0.12 15.17 -7.15
N SER A 73 0.85 16.04 -7.45
CA SER A 73 1.10 16.42 -8.86
C SER A 73 1.78 15.30 -9.66
N MET A 74 2.77 14.62 -9.06
CA MET A 74 3.58 13.61 -9.75
C MET A 74 4.03 12.48 -8.82
N LEU A 75 4.05 11.25 -9.33
CA LEU A 75 4.75 10.11 -8.75
C LEU A 75 5.93 9.73 -9.65
N GLU A 76 7.12 9.64 -9.06
CA GLU A 76 8.34 9.17 -9.72
C GLU A 76 8.72 7.78 -9.20
N THR A 77 8.95 6.83 -10.11
CA THR A 77 9.35 5.46 -9.73
C THR A 77 9.94 4.69 -10.90
N GLY A 78 10.61 3.56 -10.62
CA GLY A 78 10.99 2.57 -11.63
C GLY A 78 9.76 1.86 -12.21
N HIS A 79 9.83 1.49 -13.49
CA HIS A 79 8.76 0.77 -14.19
C HIS A 79 8.55 -0.67 -13.69
N ASP A 80 9.47 -1.21 -12.90
CA ASP A 80 9.42 -2.57 -12.35
C ASP A 80 8.33 -2.77 -11.28
N ILE A 81 7.87 -1.70 -10.63
CA ILE A 81 6.80 -1.75 -9.63
C ILE A 81 5.50 -1.05 -10.08
N LEU A 82 5.35 -0.80 -11.39
CA LEU A 82 4.16 -0.17 -11.97
C LEU A 82 2.86 -0.89 -11.57
N PHE A 83 2.81 -2.22 -11.69
CA PHE A 83 1.60 -2.98 -11.34
C PHE A 83 1.47 -3.30 -9.86
N PHE A 84 2.60 -3.49 -9.16
CA PHE A 84 2.57 -3.84 -7.74
C PHE A 84 2.24 -2.64 -6.86
N TRP A 85 2.65 -1.43 -7.26
CA TRP A 85 2.50 -0.23 -6.46
C TRP A 85 1.61 0.83 -7.11
N VAL A 86 2.01 1.36 -8.28
CA VAL A 86 1.32 2.50 -8.92
C VAL A 86 -0.13 2.18 -9.23
N ALA A 87 -0.39 1.04 -9.88
CA ALA A 87 -1.75 0.60 -10.20
C ALA A 87 -2.60 0.42 -8.95
N ARG A 88 -2.04 -0.16 -7.87
CA ARG A 88 -2.75 -0.35 -6.61
C ARG A 88 -3.06 0.96 -5.91
N MET A 89 -2.15 1.94 -5.93
CA MET A 89 -2.40 3.29 -5.43
C MET A 89 -3.55 3.95 -6.19
N ILE A 90 -3.60 3.82 -7.52
CA ILE A 90 -4.72 4.34 -8.32
C ILE A 90 -6.03 3.67 -7.90
N MET A 91 -6.06 2.34 -7.81
CA MET A 91 -7.25 1.59 -7.41
C MET A 91 -7.74 1.99 -6.02
N MET A 92 -6.85 2.05 -5.03
CA MET A 92 -7.22 2.40 -3.66
C MET A 92 -7.57 3.88 -3.48
N GLY A 93 -6.86 4.79 -4.15
CA GLY A 93 -7.23 6.21 -4.18
C GLY A 93 -8.65 6.39 -4.72
N GLN A 94 -8.95 5.79 -5.88
CA GLN A 94 -10.28 5.85 -6.47
C GLN A 94 -11.34 5.22 -5.55
N HIS A 95 -11.03 4.09 -4.91
CA HIS A 95 -11.98 3.39 -4.05
C HIS A 95 -12.27 4.13 -2.73
N LEU A 96 -11.23 4.69 -2.09
CA LEU A 96 -11.31 5.24 -0.72
C LEU A 96 -11.51 6.76 -0.68
N THR A 97 -11.14 7.47 -1.74
CA THR A 97 -11.20 8.94 -1.80
C THR A 97 -12.00 9.47 -2.98
N GLY A 98 -12.33 8.60 -3.96
CA GLY A 98 -13.03 8.99 -5.18
C GLY A 98 -12.17 9.66 -6.25
N GLU A 99 -10.87 9.84 -6.00
CA GLU A 99 -9.96 10.54 -6.91
C GLU A 99 -8.70 9.72 -7.22
N ALA A 100 -8.05 10.02 -8.36
CA ALA A 100 -6.76 9.42 -8.66
C ALA A 100 -5.68 10.10 -7.80
N PRO A 101 -4.75 9.35 -7.18
CA PRO A 101 -3.81 9.91 -6.21
C PRO A 101 -2.75 10.85 -6.79
N PHE A 102 -2.52 10.80 -8.11
CA PHE A 102 -1.56 11.64 -8.82
C PHE A 102 -2.04 11.94 -10.23
N HIS A 103 -1.67 13.12 -10.74
CA HIS A 103 -1.94 13.51 -12.12
C HIS A 103 -0.91 12.93 -13.13
N THR A 104 0.35 12.81 -12.73
CA THR A 104 1.44 12.38 -13.63
C THR A 104 2.27 11.26 -13.01
N VAL A 105 2.59 10.24 -13.79
CA VAL A 105 3.52 9.17 -13.40
C VAL A 105 4.76 9.25 -14.28
N TYR A 106 5.91 9.53 -13.68
CA TYR A 106 7.20 9.51 -14.35
C TYR A 106 7.90 8.17 -14.07
N LEU A 107 8.09 7.37 -15.12
CA LEU A 107 8.73 6.06 -15.03
C LEU A 107 10.18 6.15 -15.49
N HIS A 108 11.12 6.12 -14.56
CA HIS A 108 12.53 6.11 -14.89
C HIS A 108 13.03 4.70 -15.26
N GLY A 109 14.18 4.64 -15.93
CA GLY A 109 14.87 3.39 -16.25
C GLY A 109 15.45 2.71 -15.01
N LEU A 110 15.85 1.45 -15.16
CA LEU A 110 16.53 0.73 -14.08
C LEU A 110 18.04 0.83 -14.27
N ILE A 111 18.76 1.10 -13.19
CA ILE A 111 20.21 1.07 -13.20
C ILE A 111 20.68 -0.39 -13.33
N ARG A 112 21.66 -0.61 -14.19
CA ARG A 112 22.16 -1.93 -14.58
C ARG A 112 23.64 -2.06 -14.28
N ASP A 113 24.10 -3.29 -14.07
CA ASP A 113 25.52 -3.61 -13.98
C ASP A 113 26.21 -3.57 -15.35
N GLU A 114 27.54 -3.75 -15.35
CA GLU A 114 28.39 -3.80 -16.54
C GLU A 114 27.95 -4.84 -17.59
N LYS A 115 27.16 -5.86 -17.17
CA LYS A 115 26.64 -6.94 -18.03
C LYS A 115 25.20 -6.66 -18.49
N GLY A 116 24.68 -5.47 -18.20
CA GLY A 116 23.33 -5.04 -18.56
C GLY A 116 22.22 -5.65 -17.71
N ARG A 117 22.55 -6.30 -16.58
CA ARG A 117 21.57 -6.92 -15.68
C ARG A 117 21.07 -5.89 -14.67
N LYS A 118 19.79 -5.95 -14.31
CA LYS A 118 19.20 -5.09 -13.26
C LYS A 118 20.01 -5.23 -11.96
N MET A 119 20.35 -4.12 -11.32
CA MET A 119 20.94 -4.18 -9.98
C MET A 119 19.91 -4.67 -8.96
N SER A 120 20.27 -5.67 -8.17
CA SER A 120 19.41 -6.20 -7.11
C SER A 120 20.23 -6.86 -6.00
N LYS A 121 19.77 -6.72 -4.75
CA LYS A 121 20.44 -7.35 -3.59
C LYS A 121 20.56 -8.86 -3.74
N THR A 122 19.53 -9.52 -4.27
CA THR A 122 19.51 -10.97 -4.48
C THR A 122 20.58 -11.45 -5.45
N LEU A 123 20.89 -10.66 -6.49
CA LEU A 123 21.96 -10.98 -7.43
C LEU A 123 23.35 -10.59 -6.91
N GLY A 124 23.42 -9.79 -5.84
CA GLY A 124 24.67 -9.31 -5.24
C GLY A 124 25.43 -8.34 -6.14
N ASN A 125 24.79 -7.75 -7.15
CA ASN A 125 25.40 -6.84 -8.12
C ASN A 125 25.09 -5.36 -7.82
N VAL A 126 24.92 -5.02 -6.55
CA VAL A 126 24.62 -3.67 -6.09
C VAL A 126 25.93 -2.95 -5.77
N ILE A 127 26.03 -1.69 -6.16
CA ILE A 127 27.09 -0.78 -5.74
C ILE A 127 26.52 0.09 -4.61
N ASP A 128 27.29 0.26 -3.53
CA ASP A 128 26.92 1.18 -2.47
C ASP A 128 27.05 2.63 -2.98
N PRO A 129 25.97 3.42 -3.00
CA PRO A 129 26.05 4.81 -3.46
C PRO A 129 27.04 5.64 -2.64
N LEU A 130 27.27 5.32 -1.36
CA LEU A 130 28.21 6.07 -0.51
C LEU A 130 29.66 5.91 -0.99
N THR A 131 30.04 4.73 -1.47
CA THR A 131 31.38 4.52 -2.03
C THR A 131 31.62 5.37 -3.28
N VAL A 132 30.61 5.51 -4.15
CA VAL A 132 30.70 6.33 -5.35
C VAL A 132 30.76 7.82 -4.98
N ILE A 133 29.95 8.24 -4.01
CA ILE A 133 29.96 9.63 -3.49
C ILE A 133 31.32 9.98 -2.89
N GLU A 134 31.95 9.08 -2.13
CA GLU A 134 33.28 9.31 -1.55
C GLU A 134 34.37 9.46 -2.62
N GLU A 135 34.26 8.72 -3.73
CA GLU A 135 35.25 8.72 -4.81
C GLU A 135 35.10 9.91 -5.76
N TYR A 136 33.87 10.27 -6.13
CA TYR A 136 33.57 11.24 -7.20
C TYR A 136 32.80 12.49 -6.74
N GLY A 137 32.15 12.44 -5.57
CA GLY A 137 31.27 13.49 -5.06
C GLY A 137 29.79 13.27 -5.43
N THR A 138 28.87 13.89 -4.69
CA THR A 138 27.41 13.72 -4.86
C THR A 138 26.88 14.27 -6.18
N ASP A 139 27.51 15.33 -6.71
CA ASP A 139 27.05 16.03 -7.92
C ASP A 139 27.60 15.40 -9.23
N ALA A 140 28.48 14.41 -9.14
CA ALA A 140 29.32 13.91 -10.24
C ALA A 140 28.73 12.71 -11.01
#